data_AF-A0A949RQ24-F1
#
_entry.id   AF-A0A949RQ24-F1
#
_cell.length_a   1.000
_cell.length_b   1.000
_cell.length_c   1.000
_cell.angle_alpha   90.00
_cell.angle_beta   90.00
_cell.angle_gamma   90.00
#
_symmetry.space_group_name_H-M   'P 1'
#
loop_
_entity.id
_entity.type
_entity.pdbx_description
1 polymer ?
#
loop_
_entity_poly.entity_id
_entity_poly.type
_entity_poly.pdbx_seq_one_letter_code
_entity_poly.pdbx_strand_id
1 'polypeptide(L)'
;MILPAMRKTLVFSLIVLLSLPAYGETLAVNRPVERHGRGKWWKISTVLLAAATSIDAASSWGRQEANPLLRGGNGQFGGQAIALKALVFGGAAGAQYFLLKRHPKAEKYATITNVILAGAFSAAAASNYARHSGGTANASPVPSNPR
;
A
#
# COMPACT_ATOMS: atom_id res chain seq x y z
N MET A 1 24.60 -1.93 4.85
CA MET A 1 24.05 -0.89 3.95
C MET A 1 22.86 -1.51 3.19
N ILE A 2 21.64 -1.44 3.74
CA ILE A 2 20.46 -2.17 3.27
C ILE A 2 19.41 -1.16 2.77
N LEU A 3 18.90 -1.42 1.56
CA LEU A 3 18.31 -0.49 0.59
C LEU A 3 17.06 0.32 1.04
N PRO A 4 16.85 1.53 0.46
CA PRO A 4 15.80 2.52 0.76
C PRO A 4 14.38 2.18 0.25
N ALA A 5 14.02 0.90 0.11
CA ALA A 5 12.79 0.48 -0.57
C ALA A 5 11.49 0.90 0.15
N MET A 6 11.45 0.85 1.50
CA MET A 6 10.25 1.22 2.27
C MET A 6 10.05 2.74 2.38
N ARG A 7 11.15 3.51 2.40
CA ARG A 7 11.08 4.99 2.27
C ARG A 7 10.44 5.36 0.94
N LYS A 8 10.76 4.64 -0.13
CA LYS A 8 10.21 4.89 -1.47
C LYS A 8 8.73 4.56 -1.54
N THR A 9 8.25 3.44 -1.00
CA THR A 9 6.82 3.07 -1.07
C THR A 9 5.93 4.00 -0.26
N LEU A 10 6.33 4.40 0.95
CA LEU A 10 5.53 5.31 1.79
C LEU A 10 5.50 6.74 1.24
N VAL A 11 6.65 7.22 0.76
CA VAL A 11 6.73 8.50 0.04
C VAL A 11 5.97 8.41 -1.29
N PHE A 12 5.98 7.27 -2.00
CA PHE A 12 5.15 7.05 -3.19
C PHE A 12 3.67 7.11 -2.85
N SER A 13 3.21 6.46 -1.78
CA SER A 13 1.80 6.49 -1.37
C SER A 13 1.38 7.92 -0.99
N LEU A 14 2.24 8.66 -0.29
CA LEU A 14 1.98 10.05 0.09
C LEU A 14 1.96 10.98 -1.14
N ILE A 15 2.87 10.79 -2.09
CA ILE A 15 2.93 11.55 -3.36
C ILE A 15 1.73 11.20 -4.25
N VAL A 16 1.37 9.93 -4.39
CA VAL A 16 0.20 9.51 -5.18
C VAL A 16 -1.12 10.03 -4.56
N LEU A 17 -1.18 10.13 -3.22
CA LEU A 17 -2.30 10.77 -2.50
C LEU A 17 -2.33 12.30 -2.64
N LEU A 18 -1.17 12.97 -2.75
CA LEU A 18 -1.09 14.43 -2.91
C LEU A 18 -1.24 14.90 -4.37
N SER A 19 -0.88 14.09 -5.36
CA SER A 19 -0.89 14.47 -6.77
C SER A 19 -2.26 14.36 -7.44
N LEU A 20 -3.34 14.12 -6.69
CA LEU A 20 -4.70 13.98 -7.19
C LEU A 20 -5.30 15.20 -7.93
N PRO A 21 -4.85 16.46 -7.80
CA PRO A 21 -5.45 17.52 -8.60
C PRO A 21 -4.82 17.71 -10.01
N ALA A 22 -3.77 16.98 -10.39
CA ALA A 22 -2.98 17.31 -11.60
C ALA A 22 -2.96 16.26 -12.73
N TYR A 23 -3.66 15.12 -12.62
CA TYR A 23 -3.72 14.14 -13.71
C TYR A 23 -5.03 14.29 -14.51
N GLY A 24 -5.24 15.48 -15.09
CA GLY A 24 -6.37 15.77 -15.97
C GLY A 24 -6.26 15.17 -17.37
N GLU A 25 -5.10 14.67 -17.80
CA GLU A 25 -4.79 14.58 -19.24
C GLU A 25 -4.35 13.21 -19.78
N THR A 26 -3.89 12.26 -18.97
CA THR A 26 -3.29 11.03 -19.53
C THR A 26 -4.03 9.77 -19.08
N LEU A 27 -4.84 9.27 -20.03
CA LEU A 27 -5.31 7.89 -20.26
C LEU A 27 -6.78 7.92 -20.70
N ALA A 28 -7.00 8.45 -21.90
CA ALA A 28 -8.23 8.29 -22.67
C ALA A 28 -8.42 6.83 -23.09
N VAL A 29 -8.75 5.94 -22.15
CA VAL A 29 -9.42 4.67 -22.47
C VAL A 29 -10.89 5.00 -22.67
N ASN A 30 -11.25 5.24 -23.93
CA ASN A 30 -12.61 5.41 -24.39
C ASN A 30 -13.33 4.05 -24.32
N ARG A 31 -14.12 3.84 -23.27
CA ARG A 31 -15.17 2.82 -23.24
C ARG A 31 -16.46 3.47 -22.74
N PRO A 32 -17.62 3.09 -23.30
CA PRO A 32 -18.89 3.59 -22.83
C PRO A 32 -19.02 3.28 -21.33
N VAL A 33 -19.13 4.33 -20.51
CA VAL A 33 -19.36 4.18 -19.08
C VAL A 33 -20.81 3.74 -18.93
N GLU A 34 -21.05 2.43 -19.00
CA GLU A 34 -22.34 1.87 -18.63
C GLU A 34 -22.66 2.26 -17.19
N ARG A 35 -23.87 2.80 -16.99
CA ARG A 35 -24.42 3.27 -15.71
C ARG A 35 -24.79 2.11 -14.77
N HIS A 36 -23.99 1.05 -14.68
CA HIS A 36 -24.30 -0.10 -13.82
C HIS A 36 -23.74 0.09 -12.40
N GLY A 37 -24.61 0.55 -11.50
CA GLY A 37 -24.45 0.47 -10.04
C GLY A 37 -23.55 1.53 -9.41
N ARG A 38 -24.04 2.78 -9.30
CA ARG A 38 -23.37 3.90 -8.60
C ARG A 38 -22.70 3.44 -7.29
N GLY A 39 -21.38 3.54 -7.22
CA GLY A 39 -20.56 3.23 -6.04
C GLY A 39 -20.15 1.77 -5.88
N LYS A 40 -20.60 0.82 -6.70
CA LYS A 40 -20.25 -0.61 -6.56
C LYS A 40 -18.76 -0.83 -6.84
N TRP A 41 -18.23 -0.24 -7.91
CA TRP A 41 -16.83 -0.41 -8.32
C TRP A 41 -15.87 0.30 -7.38
N TRP A 42 -16.24 1.49 -6.89
CA TRP A 42 -15.46 2.15 -5.84
C TRP A 42 -15.39 1.30 -4.56
N LYS A 43 -16.50 0.70 -4.12
CA LYS A 43 -16.49 -0.19 -2.94
C LYS A 43 -15.60 -1.41 -3.15
N ILE A 44 -15.74 -2.11 -4.29
CA ILE A 44 -14.92 -3.28 -4.63
C ILE A 44 -13.43 -2.92 -4.65
N SER A 45 -13.06 -1.84 -5.34
CA SER A 45 -11.66 -1.40 -5.41
C SER A 45 -11.12 -0.94 -4.06
N THR A 46 -11.95 -0.31 -3.21
CA THR A 46 -11.56 0.07 -1.83
C THR A 46 -11.27 -1.17 -0.98
N VAL A 47 -12.10 -2.22 -1.07
CA VAL A 47 -11.87 -3.50 -0.38
C VAL A 47 -10.59 -4.16 -0.90
N LEU A 48 -10.37 -4.15 -2.22
CA LEU A 48 -9.14 -4.67 -2.82
C LEU A 48 -7.90 -3.94 -2.31
N LEU A 49 -7.94 -2.60 -2.24
CA LEU A 49 -6.86 -1.78 -1.68
C LEU A 49 -6.64 -2.07 -0.19
N ALA A 50 -7.72 -2.24 0.58
CA ALA A 50 -7.62 -2.60 2.00
C ALA A 50 -6.92 -3.96 2.18
N ALA A 51 -7.29 -4.96 1.37
CA ALA A 51 -6.66 -6.28 1.41
C ALA A 51 -5.16 -6.20 1.06
N ALA A 52 -4.81 -5.49 -0.01
CA ALA A 52 -3.42 -5.30 -0.40
C ALA A 52 -2.59 -4.56 0.67
N THR A 53 -3.17 -3.55 1.31
CA THR A 53 -2.54 -2.80 2.41
C THR A 53 -2.29 -3.70 3.62
N SER A 54 -3.26 -4.56 3.96
CA SER A 54 -3.13 -5.52 5.05
C SER A 54 -2.07 -6.58 4.76
N ILE A 55 -2.01 -7.09 3.53
CA ILE A 55 -0.99 -8.05 3.10
C ILE A 55 0.41 -7.41 3.13
N ASP A 56 0.54 -6.16 2.68
CA ASP A 56 1.80 -5.40 2.77
C ASP A 56 2.23 -5.19 4.23
N ALA A 57 1.31 -4.82 5.12
CA ALA A 57 1.58 -4.69 6.55
C ALA A 57 1.98 -6.02 7.20
N ALA A 58 1.26 -7.10 6.90
CA ALA A 58 1.57 -8.45 7.39
C ALA A 58 2.94 -8.92 6.90
N SER A 59 3.25 -8.70 5.62
CA SER A 59 4.56 -9.05 5.04
C SER A 59 5.71 -8.27 5.69
N SER A 60 5.43 -7.09 6.24
CA SER A 60 6.41 -6.20 6.88
C SER A 60 6.56 -6.42 8.39
N TRP A 61 5.65 -7.15 9.03
CA TRP A 61 5.63 -7.33 10.49
C TRP A 61 6.95 -7.90 11.03
N GLY A 62 7.49 -7.30 12.09
CA GLY A 62 8.73 -7.73 12.75
C GLY A 62 10.00 -7.46 11.94
N ARG A 63 9.92 -6.75 10.80
CA ARG A 63 11.11 -6.35 10.04
C ARG A 63 11.71 -5.08 10.59
N GLN A 64 13.03 -4.94 10.48
CA GLN A 64 13.73 -3.71 10.82
C GLN A 64 13.21 -2.54 9.97
N GLU A 65 12.81 -1.47 10.64
CA GLU A 65 12.19 -0.29 10.00
C GLU A 65 13.11 0.92 10.18
N ALA A 66 13.58 1.46 9.05
CA ALA A 66 14.46 2.62 9.05
C ALA A 66 13.68 3.93 9.28
N ASN A 67 12.37 3.94 9.02
CA ASN A 67 11.56 5.13 9.19
C ASN A 67 11.27 5.37 10.69
N PRO A 68 11.76 6.49 11.28
CA PRO A 68 11.51 6.81 12.68
C PRO A 68 10.03 6.97 13.03
N LEU A 69 9.18 7.34 12.07
CA LEU A 69 7.74 7.48 12.29
C LEU A 69 7.00 6.15 12.37
N LEU A 70 7.56 5.09 11.78
CA LEU A 70 6.96 3.76 11.73
C LEU A 70 7.59 2.77 12.71
N ARG A 71 8.90 2.88 12.99
CA ARG A 71 9.57 1.93 13.86
C ARG A 71 9.04 2.02 15.28
N GLY A 72 8.74 0.86 15.87
CA GLY A 72 8.44 0.74 17.29
C GLY A 72 9.69 0.87 18.16
N GLY A 73 9.53 0.76 19.47
CA GLY A 73 10.63 0.90 20.44
C GLY A 73 11.78 -0.12 20.25
N ASN A 74 11.53 -1.24 19.58
CA ASN A 74 12.53 -2.25 19.23
C ASN A 74 13.17 -2.05 17.84
N GLY A 75 12.90 -0.92 17.17
CA GLY A 75 13.40 -0.61 15.82
C GLY A 75 12.68 -1.34 14.67
N GLN A 76 11.63 -2.10 14.96
CA GLN A 76 10.93 -2.91 13.97
C GLN A 76 9.57 -2.33 13.58
N PHE A 77 9.06 -2.74 12.42
CA PHE A 77 7.69 -2.53 12.00
C PHE A 77 6.75 -3.32 12.92
N GLY A 78 5.83 -2.63 13.57
CA GLY A 78 4.91 -3.23 14.53
C GLY A 78 3.57 -2.47 14.62
N GLY A 79 2.91 -2.56 15.77
CA GLY A 79 1.57 -1.99 15.97
C GLY A 79 1.45 -0.50 15.61
N GLN A 80 2.47 0.31 15.92
CA GLN A 80 2.51 1.73 15.54
C GLN A 80 2.47 1.93 14.02
N ALA A 81 3.26 1.17 13.28
CA ALA A 81 3.29 1.25 11.83
C ALA A 81 1.96 0.82 11.19
N ILE A 82 1.33 -0.23 11.74
CA ILE A 82 -0.02 -0.64 11.34
C ILE A 82 -1.02 0.47 11.60
N ALA A 83 -1.02 1.06 12.80
CA ALA A 83 -1.93 2.13 13.17
C ALA A 83 -1.79 3.34 12.22
N LEU A 84 -0.55 3.73 11.89
CA LEU A 84 -0.32 4.84 10.96
C LEU A 84 -0.77 4.50 9.53
N LYS A 85 -0.49 3.28 9.03
CA LYS A 85 -1.00 2.84 7.71
C LYS A 85 -2.52 2.79 7.67
N ALA A 86 -3.16 2.31 8.74
CA ALA A 86 -4.61 2.26 8.85
C ALA A 86 -5.23 3.67 8.87
N LEU A 87 -4.60 4.62 9.58
CA LEU A 87 -5.03 6.02 9.60
C LEU A 87 -4.95 6.65 8.21
N VAL A 88 -3.86 6.44 7.49
CA VAL A 88 -3.68 6.96 6.12
C VAL A 88 -4.72 6.34 5.17
N PHE A 89 -4.90 5.02 5.21
CA PHE A 89 -5.92 4.34 4.40
C PHE A 89 -7.33 4.84 4.72
N GLY A 90 -7.70 4.88 6.00
CA GLY A 90 -9.02 5.31 6.45
C GLY A 90 -9.31 6.77 6.11
N GLY A 91 -8.32 7.66 6.29
CA GLY A 91 -8.41 9.07 5.90
C GLY A 91 -8.62 9.24 4.39
N ALA A 92 -7.86 8.51 3.57
CA ALA A 92 -8.00 8.52 2.11
C ALA A 92 -9.36 7.98 1.66
N ALA A 93 -9.80 6.83 2.19
CA ALA A 93 -11.10 6.25 1.87
C ALA A 93 -12.26 7.16 2.30
N GLY A 94 -12.15 7.79 3.47
CA GLY A 94 -13.10 8.80 3.95
C GLY A 94 -13.16 10.03 3.03
N ALA A 95 -12.00 10.56 2.63
CA ALA A 95 -11.93 11.67 1.68
C ALA A 95 -12.56 11.32 0.33
N GLN A 96 -12.27 10.13 -0.21
CA GLN A 96 -12.91 9.62 -1.42
C GLN A 96 -14.44 9.51 -1.24
N TYR A 97 -14.92 9.00 -0.10
CA TYR A 97 -16.34 8.89 0.18
C TYR A 97 -17.04 10.26 0.13
N PHE A 98 -16.49 11.27 0.82
CA PHE A 98 -17.05 12.63 0.80
C PHE A 98 -16.97 13.27 -0.59
N LEU A 99 -15.86 13.07 -1.31
CA LEU A 99 -15.68 13.56 -2.67
C LEU A 99 -16.73 12.95 -3.62
N LEU A 100 -16.95 11.64 -3.56
CA LEU A 100 -17.90 10.95 -4.43
C LEU A 100 -19.36 11.26 -4.08
N LYS A 101 -19.64 11.58 -2.81
CA LYS A 101 -20.96 12.10 -2.42
C LYS A 101 -21.30 13.42 -3.12
N ARG A 102 -20.30 14.29 -3.32
CA ARG A 102 -20.48 15.60 -3.98
C ARG A 102 -20.26 15.55 -5.49
N HIS A 103 -19.37 14.69 -5.96
CA HIS A 103 -18.97 14.54 -7.35
C HIS A 103 -18.99 13.07 -7.79
N PRO A 104 -20.17 12.46 -8.03
CA PRO A 104 -20.28 11.05 -8.39
C PRO A 104 -19.51 10.67 -9.67
N LYS A 105 -19.30 11.64 -10.58
CA LYS A 105 -18.49 11.44 -11.80
C LYS A 105 -17.02 11.11 -11.51
N ALA A 106 -16.54 11.40 -10.30
CA ALA A 106 -15.18 11.08 -9.88
C ALA A 106 -14.97 9.58 -9.55
N GLU A 107 -16.03 8.74 -9.56
CA GLU A 107 -15.96 7.32 -9.17
C GLU A 107 -14.93 6.53 -9.98
N LYS A 108 -14.89 6.78 -11.30
CA LYS A 108 -13.93 6.11 -12.19
C LYS A 108 -12.49 6.37 -11.76
N TYR A 109 -12.17 7.62 -11.43
CA TYR A 109 -10.83 8.01 -11.01
C TYR A 109 -10.48 7.38 -9.65
N ALA A 110 -11.37 7.49 -8.66
CA ALA A 110 -11.16 6.86 -7.36
C ALA A 110 -10.95 5.33 -7.47
N THR A 111 -11.73 4.68 -8.32
CA THR A 111 -11.62 3.23 -8.59
C THR A 111 -10.26 2.88 -9.22
N ILE A 112 -9.85 3.61 -10.26
CA ILE A 112 -8.56 3.39 -10.92
C ILE A 112 -7.41 3.60 -9.93
N THR A 113 -7.45 4.69 -9.15
CA THR A 113 -6.46 4.97 -8.11
C THR A 113 -6.35 3.81 -7.13
N ASN A 114 -7.49 3.30 -6.63
CA ASN A 114 -7.49 2.19 -5.68
C ASN A 114 -6.88 0.91 -6.27
N VAL A 115 -7.18 0.59 -7.54
CA VAL A 115 -6.60 -0.57 -8.23
C VAL A 115 -5.09 -0.42 -8.42
N ILE A 116 -4.60 0.76 -8.83
CA ILE A 116 -3.17 1.02 -9.00
C ILE A 116 -2.43 0.87 -7.67
N LEU A 117 -2.95 1.49 -6.60
CA LEU A 117 -2.35 1.40 -5.27
C LEU A 117 -2.37 -0.04 -4.74
N ALA A 118 -3.45 -0.79 -4.98
CA ALA A 118 -3.53 -2.19 -4.57
C ALA A 118 -2.46 -3.04 -5.28
N GLY A 119 -2.25 -2.82 -6.58
CA GLY A 119 -1.17 -3.46 -7.33
C GLY A 119 0.20 -3.14 -6.77
N ALA A 120 0.47 -1.87 -6.46
CA ALA A 120 1.74 -1.43 -5.88
C ALA A 120 2.03 -2.08 -4.52
N PHE A 121 1.05 -2.10 -3.61
CA PHE A 121 1.21 -2.75 -2.30
C PHE A 121 1.33 -4.27 -2.41
N SER A 122 0.61 -4.90 -3.33
CA SER A 122 0.76 -6.34 -3.58
C SER A 122 2.18 -6.67 -4.09
N ALA A 123 2.74 -5.85 -4.99
CA ALA A 123 4.11 -6.02 -5.48
C ALA A 123 5.17 -5.81 -4.38
N ALA A 124 4.95 -4.82 -3.49
CA ALA A 124 5.79 -4.61 -2.33
C ALA A 124 5.77 -5.81 -1.39
N ALA A 125 4.57 -6.35 -1.10
CA ALA A 125 4.42 -7.54 -0.27
C ALA A 125 5.09 -8.77 -0.89
N ALA A 126 4.91 -9.00 -2.19
CA ALA A 126 5.57 -10.10 -2.90
C ALA A 126 7.10 -9.98 -2.82
N SER A 127 7.64 -8.76 -3.00
CA SER A 127 9.08 -8.50 -2.84
C SER A 127 9.56 -8.77 -1.41
N ASN A 128 8.73 -8.47 -0.41
CA ASN A 128 9.03 -8.75 0.99
C ASN A 128 9.06 -10.26 1.26
N TYR A 129 8.08 -11.02 0.77
CA TYR A 129 8.05 -12.48 0.91
C TYR A 129 9.23 -13.15 0.20
N ALA A 130 9.55 -12.74 -1.04
CA ALA A 130 10.69 -13.28 -1.79
C ALA A 130 12.03 -13.09 -1.08
N ARG A 131 12.25 -11.94 -0.43
CA ARG A 131 13.46 -11.71 0.40
C ARG A 131 13.52 -12.60 1.63
N HIS A 132 12.37 -13.03 2.15
CA HIS A 132 12.33 -13.91 3.32
C HIS A 132 12.65 -15.36 2.93
N SER A 133 12.06 -15.86 1.84
CA SER A 133 12.33 -17.21 1.33
C SER A 133 13.75 -17.38 0.75
N GLY A 134 14.36 -16.31 0.23
CA GLY A 134 15.77 -16.32 -0.17
C GLY A 134 16.77 -16.22 1.00
N GLY A 135 16.36 -15.67 2.15
CA GLY A 135 17.21 -15.51 3.32
C GLY A 135 17.46 -16.82 4.08
N THR A 136 16.52 -17.77 4.03
CA THR A 136 16.68 -19.10 4.64
C THR A 136 17.61 -20.01 3.86
N ALA A 137 17.81 -19.77 2.55
CA ALA A 137 18.72 -20.56 1.71
C ALA A 137 20.21 -20.17 1.85
N ASN A 138 20.49 -18.98 2.40
CA ASN A 138 21.86 -18.45 2.59
C ASN A 138 22.29 -18.38 4.06
N ALA A 139 21.54 -18.99 4.98
CA ALA A 139 22.00 -19.18 6.36
C ALA A 139 23.11 -20.24 6.36
N SER A 140 24.36 -19.80 6.27
CA SER A 140 25.53 -20.67 6.48
C SER A 140 25.39 -21.40 7.83
N PRO A 141 25.74 -22.69 7.91
CA PRO A 141 25.64 -23.42 9.17
C PRO A 141 26.50 -22.72 10.23
N VAL A 142 25.89 -22.40 11.36
CA VAL A 142 26.61 -21.94 12.55
C VAL A 142 27.59 -23.05 12.92
N PRO A 143 28.92 -22.80 12.96
CA PRO A 143 29.85 -23.80 13.43
C PRO A 143 29.53 -24.09 14.89
N SER A 144 29.10 -25.32 15.18
CA SER A 144 28.98 -25.81 16.55
C SER A 144 30.35 -25.76 17.19
N ASN A 145 30.53 -24.85 18.14
CA ASN A 145 31.73 -24.77 18.96
C ASN A 145 31.75 -25.97 19.93
N PRO A 146 32.68 -26.92 19.81
CA PRO A 146 32.85 -27.95 20.83
C PRO A 146 33.58 -27.31 22.02
N ARG A 147 32.84 -27.08 23.11
CA ARG A 147 33.44 -27.00 24.44
C ARG A 147 33.27 -28.34 25.13
#